data_AF-A0A0L1M4M3-F1
#
_entry.id   AF-A0A0L1M4M3-F1
#
_cell.length_a   1.000
_cell.length_b   1.000
_cell.length_c   1.000
_cell.angle_alpha   90.00
_cell.angle_beta   90.00
_cell.angle_gamma   90.00
#
_symmetry.space_group_name_H-M   'P 1'
#
loop_
_entity.id
_entity.type
_entity.pdbx_description
1 polymer ?
#
loop_
_entity_poly.entity_id
_entity_poly.type
_entity_poly.pdbx_seq_one_letter_code
_entity_poly.pdbx_strand_id
1 'polypeptide(L)'
;EAKGLGHAVLCASQHVGNEPFAVLLGDDLIDEAESLLSTMMEVQQKTGGSVIALIEVDPSQISAYGCADISVVEGEDYVRVNSLVEKPAVGEAPSNLAVIGRYVLHPAVFGVLENTPPGRGNEIQLTDALQTLAAGEGNGSGVYGVVFKGRRYDTGDKLSYLKAVITLASERVEFGEDLKSWMKAFVN
;
A
#
# COMPACT_ATOMS: atom_id res chain seq x y z
N GLU A 1 1.82 -3.16 23.51
CA GLU A 1 3.12 -2.76 22.92
C GLU A 1 2.97 -2.64 21.41
N ALA A 2 3.78 -1.79 20.77
CA ALA A 2 3.82 -1.71 19.31
C ALA A 2 4.59 -2.90 18.76
N LYS A 3 3.93 -3.76 17.97
CA LYS A 3 4.49 -5.02 17.44
C LYS A 3 4.42 -5.10 15.91
N GLY A 4 4.33 -3.95 15.23
CA GLY A 4 4.23 -3.84 13.78
C GLY A 4 2.80 -3.84 13.22
N LEU A 5 2.71 -3.52 11.93
CA LEU A 5 1.45 -3.44 11.18
C LEU A 5 0.71 -4.78 11.13
N GLY A 6 1.43 -5.89 10.96
CA GLY A 6 0.82 -7.22 10.91
C GLY A 6 0.11 -7.56 12.22
N HIS A 7 0.71 -7.21 13.37
CA HIS A 7 0.05 -7.35 14.66
C HIS A 7 -1.18 -6.44 14.78
N ALA A 8 -1.09 -5.18 14.32
CA ALA A 8 -2.23 -4.25 14.35
C ALA A 8 -3.42 -4.76 13.53
N VAL A 9 -3.17 -5.32 12.34
CA VAL A 9 -4.19 -5.99 11.52
C VAL A 9 -4.76 -7.20 12.25
N LEU A 10 -3.91 -8.05 12.84
CA LEU A 10 -4.35 -9.24 13.58
C LEU A 10 -5.28 -8.89 14.76
N CYS A 11 -5.07 -7.76 15.44
CA CYS A 11 -5.96 -7.31 16.51
C CYS A 11 -7.40 -7.05 16.06
N ALA A 12 -7.64 -6.80 14.76
CA ALA A 12 -8.98 -6.60 14.21
C ALA A 12 -9.71 -7.90 13.84
N SER A 13 -9.06 -9.08 13.94
CA SER A 13 -9.59 -10.35 13.45
C SER A 13 -10.99 -10.69 13.99
N GLN A 14 -11.24 -10.49 15.28
CA GLN A 14 -12.53 -10.78 15.91
C GLN A 14 -13.66 -9.86 15.43
N HIS A 15 -13.34 -8.64 14.98
CA HIS A 15 -14.33 -7.68 14.49
C HIS A 15 -14.64 -7.90 13.00
N VAL A 16 -13.65 -8.32 12.22
CA VAL A 16 -13.79 -8.59 10.78
C VAL A 16 -14.42 -9.96 10.55
N GLY A 17 -14.04 -10.97 11.34
CA GLY A 17 -14.47 -12.35 11.14
C GLY A 17 -13.92 -12.94 9.84
N ASN A 18 -14.81 -13.56 9.05
CA ASN A 18 -14.45 -14.29 7.84
C ASN A 18 -14.81 -13.53 6.55
N GLU A 19 -14.88 -12.21 6.60
CA GLU A 19 -15.16 -11.37 5.43
C GLU A 19 -13.87 -10.72 4.90
N PRO A 20 -13.76 -10.50 3.58
CA PRO A 20 -12.73 -9.63 3.03
C PRO A 20 -12.84 -8.21 3.60
N PHE A 21 -11.69 -7.56 3.82
CA PHE A 21 -11.65 -6.27 4.49
C PHE A 21 -10.56 -5.36 3.95
N ALA A 22 -10.79 -4.06 4.03
CA ALA A 22 -9.80 -3.07 3.63
C ALA A 22 -8.87 -2.69 4.80
N VAL A 23 -7.59 -2.48 4.49
CA VAL A 23 -6.63 -1.83 5.40
C VAL A 23 -6.16 -0.56 4.72
N LEU A 24 -6.30 0.58 5.41
CA LEU A 24 -5.94 1.90 4.92
C LEU A 24 -4.96 2.52 5.93
N LEU A 25 -3.71 2.72 5.53
CA LEU A 25 -2.74 3.42 6.37
C LEU A 25 -3.07 4.91 6.37
N GLY A 26 -3.19 5.48 7.57
CA GLY A 26 -3.68 6.84 7.77
C GLY A 26 -2.71 7.94 7.33
N ASP A 27 -1.44 7.59 7.16
CA ASP A 27 -0.38 8.45 6.64
C ASP A 27 -0.28 8.46 5.11
N ASP A 28 -0.95 7.53 4.43
CA ASP A 28 -1.08 7.52 2.98
C ASP A 28 -2.39 8.18 2.54
N LEU A 29 -2.30 9.36 1.94
CA LEU A 29 -3.44 10.04 1.35
C LEU A 29 -3.48 9.77 -0.16
N ILE A 30 -4.64 9.35 -0.64
CA ILE A 30 -4.92 9.18 -2.06
C ILE A 30 -5.89 10.30 -2.45
N ASP A 31 -5.65 10.92 -3.59
CA ASP A 31 -6.47 12.00 -4.11
C ASP A 31 -7.94 11.58 -4.28
N GLU A 32 -8.87 12.50 -4.04
CA GLU A 32 -10.31 12.23 -4.13
C GLU A 32 -10.79 11.93 -5.55
N ALA A 33 -10.04 12.39 -6.56
CA ALA A 33 -10.35 12.11 -7.96
C ALA A 33 -10.11 10.63 -8.36
N GLU A 34 -9.50 9.85 -7.48
CA GLU A 34 -8.99 8.52 -7.78
C GLU A 34 -9.91 7.41 -7.25
N SER A 35 -10.19 6.39 -8.06
CA SER A 35 -11.09 5.28 -7.72
C SER A 35 -10.37 4.02 -7.21
N LEU A 36 -9.15 4.17 -6.67
CA LEU A 36 -8.22 3.07 -6.37
C LEU A 36 -8.86 1.96 -5.52
N LEU A 37 -9.49 2.31 -4.39
CA LEU A 37 -10.06 1.31 -3.49
C LEU A 37 -11.21 0.52 -4.16
N SER A 38 -12.05 1.19 -4.93
CA SER A 38 -13.14 0.55 -5.68
C SER A 38 -12.59 -0.46 -6.68
N THR A 39 -11.58 -0.09 -7.47
CA THR A 39 -10.91 -1.00 -8.40
C THR A 39 -10.30 -2.20 -7.67
N MET A 40 -9.64 -1.98 -6.52
CA MET A 40 -9.07 -3.08 -5.74
C MET A 40 -10.14 -4.04 -5.21
N MET A 41 -11.31 -3.53 -4.80
CA MET A 41 -12.43 -4.36 -4.35
C MET A 41 -12.98 -5.23 -5.50
N GLU A 42 -13.10 -4.68 -6.71
CA GLU A 42 -13.52 -5.44 -7.89
C GLU A 42 -12.53 -6.58 -8.21
N VAL A 43 -11.23 -6.29 -8.14
CA VAL A 43 -10.18 -7.31 -8.31
C VAL A 43 -10.27 -8.38 -7.23
N GLN A 44 -10.51 -7.99 -5.98
CA GLN A 44 -10.66 -8.94 -4.87
C GLN A 44 -11.86 -9.86 -5.08
N GLN A 45 -13.00 -9.31 -5.50
CA GLN A 45 -14.20 -10.10 -5.79
C GLN A 45 -13.99 -11.06 -6.95
N LYS A 46 -13.27 -10.63 -7.98
CA LYS A 46 -12.98 -11.45 -9.18
C LYS A 46 -12.00 -12.59 -8.89
N THR A 47 -10.97 -12.32 -8.09
CA THR A 47 -9.85 -13.25 -7.90
C THR A 47 -9.94 -14.07 -6.61
N GLY A 48 -10.69 -13.61 -5.61
CA GLY A 48 -10.79 -14.21 -4.28
C GLY A 48 -9.53 -14.09 -3.41
N GLY A 49 -8.42 -13.59 -3.95
CA GLY A 49 -7.16 -13.40 -3.22
C GLY A 49 -7.07 -12.04 -2.54
N SER A 50 -5.95 -11.76 -1.89
CA SER A 50 -5.68 -10.41 -1.36
C SER A 50 -5.21 -9.48 -2.48
N VAL A 51 -5.55 -8.21 -2.39
CA VAL A 51 -5.17 -7.16 -3.36
C VAL A 51 -4.40 -6.06 -2.65
N ILE A 52 -3.27 -5.66 -3.24
CA ILE A 52 -2.43 -4.56 -2.76
C ILE A 52 -2.34 -3.47 -3.81
N ALA A 53 -2.22 -2.22 -3.37
CA ALA A 53 -1.89 -1.13 -4.26
C ALA A 53 -0.37 -1.03 -4.42
N LEU A 54 0.06 -0.84 -5.66
CA LEU A 54 1.46 -0.68 -6.03
C LEU A 54 1.66 0.70 -6.67
N ILE A 55 2.81 1.33 -6.44
CA ILE A 55 3.24 2.51 -7.19
C ILE A 55 4.66 2.31 -7.68
N GLU A 56 4.97 2.84 -8.85
CA GLU A 56 6.35 2.92 -9.30
C GLU A 56 7.08 4.04 -8.55
N VAL A 57 8.25 3.74 -7.96
CA VAL A 57 9.09 4.70 -7.26
C VAL A 57 10.46 4.81 -7.92
N ASP A 58 11.19 5.89 -7.61
CA ASP A 58 12.61 5.94 -7.94
C ASP A 58 13.33 4.76 -7.24
N PRO A 59 14.14 3.97 -7.96
CA PRO A 59 14.83 2.81 -7.37
C PRO A 59 15.63 3.14 -6.10
N SER A 60 16.14 4.36 -5.95
CA SER A 60 16.85 4.79 -4.74
C SER A 60 15.95 4.87 -3.50
N GLN A 61 14.64 5.01 -3.69
CA GLN A 61 13.65 5.12 -2.61
C GLN A 61 13.03 3.77 -2.21
N ILE A 62 13.25 2.70 -2.99
CA ILE A 62 12.57 1.41 -2.79
C ILE A 62 12.80 0.80 -1.41
N SER A 63 13.96 1.06 -0.81
CA SER A 63 14.34 0.53 0.51
C SER A 63 13.50 1.05 1.69
N ALA A 64 12.63 2.05 1.45
CA ALA A 64 11.65 2.52 2.42
C ALA A 64 10.36 1.69 2.44
N TYR A 65 10.12 0.84 1.43
CA TYR A 65 8.83 0.19 1.20
C TYR A 65 8.95 -1.33 1.05
N GLY A 66 7.83 -2.04 1.16
CA GLY A 66 7.71 -3.38 0.61
C GLY A 66 7.81 -3.34 -0.93
N CYS A 67 8.59 -4.22 -1.53
CA CYS A 67 8.78 -4.30 -2.98
C CYS A 67 8.12 -5.56 -3.53
N ALA A 68 7.40 -5.42 -4.65
CA ALA A 68 6.69 -6.52 -5.29
C ALA A 68 7.36 -6.96 -6.60
N ASP A 69 7.55 -8.26 -6.77
CA ASP A 69 7.75 -8.87 -8.09
C ASP A 69 6.40 -9.30 -8.66
N ILE A 70 6.17 -9.05 -9.95
CA ILE A 70 4.85 -9.26 -10.55
C ILE A 70 4.91 -9.97 -11.89
N SER A 71 3.81 -10.64 -12.21
CA SER A 71 3.50 -11.17 -13.54
C SER A 71 2.25 -10.49 -14.08
N VAL A 72 2.29 -10.08 -15.35
CA VAL A 72 1.11 -9.54 -16.04
C VAL A 72 0.06 -10.65 -16.19
N VAL A 73 -1.20 -10.30 -15.95
CA VAL A 73 -2.34 -11.17 -16.25
C VAL A 73 -2.95 -10.70 -17.57
N GLU A 74 -2.90 -11.52 -18.60
CA GLU A 74 -3.35 -11.12 -19.94
C GLU A 74 -4.83 -10.75 -19.95
N GLY A 75 -5.15 -9.59 -20.52
CA GLY A 75 -6.52 -9.07 -20.63
C GLY A 75 -7.08 -8.44 -19.36
N GLU A 76 -6.25 -8.26 -18.32
CA GLU A 76 -6.64 -7.68 -17.04
C GLU A 76 -5.83 -6.42 -16.71
N ASP A 77 -6.46 -5.49 -15.98
CA ASP A 77 -5.81 -4.26 -15.51
C ASP A 77 -5.10 -4.43 -14.15
N TYR A 78 -5.10 -5.64 -13.60
CA TYR A 78 -4.36 -6.01 -12.39
C TYR A 78 -3.25 -7.01 -12.71
N VAL A 79 -2.27 -7.07 -11.81
CA VAL A 79 -1.12 -7.99 -11.92
C VAL A 79 -1.20 -9.07 -10.86
N ARG A 80 -0.53 -10.20 -11.10
CA ARG A 80 -0.30 -11.22 -10.06
C ARG A 80 1.02 -10.91 -9.37
N VAL A 81 1.02 -10.94 -8.03
CA VAL A 81 2.24 -10.79 -7.23
C VAL A 81 2.90 -12.15 -7.08
N ASN A 82 4.15 -12.27 -7.55
CA ASN A 82 4.95 -13.49 -7.45
C ASN A 82 5.66 -13.54 -6.09
N SER A 83 6.21 -12.40 -5.67
CA SER A 83 6.89 -12.27 -4.38
C SER A 83 6.82 -10.84 -3.85
N LEU A 84 7.00 -10.70 -2.54
CA LEU A 84 7.03 -9.49 -1.75
C LEU A 84 8.21 -9.55 -0.80
N VAL A 85 8.97 -8.45 -0.76
CA VAL A 85 10.12 -8.31 0.14
C VAL A 85 9.96 -7.02 0.93
N GLU A 86 9.98 -7.11 2.26
CA GLU A 86 9.91 -5.93 3.14
C GLU A 86 11.23 -5.17 3.12
N LYS A 87 11.20 -3.92 2.63
CA LYS A 87 12.32 -2.95 2.70
C LYS A 87 13.64 -3.56 2.21
N PRO A 88 13.70 -4.06 0.95
CA PRO A 88 14.92 -4.63 0.39
C PRO A 88 16.02 -3.57 0.30
N ALA A 89 17.27 -4.01 0.28
CA ALA A 89 18.36 -3.13 -0.14
C ALA A 89 18.15 -2.71 -1.61
N VAL A 90 18.58 -1.51 -1.99
CA VAL A 90 18.37 -0.96 -3.34
C VAL A 90 18.87 -1.90 -4.46
N GLY A 91 19.98 -2.60 -4.25
CA GLY A 91 20.54 -3.55 -5.22
C GLY A 91 19.93 -4.96 -5.17
N GLU A 92 19.05 -5.24 -4.21
CA GLU A 92 18.41 -6.54 -3.99
C GLU A 92 16.90 -6.48 -4.25
N ALA A 93 16.37 -5.29 -4.55
CA ALA A 93 14.96 -5.10 -4.85
C ALA A 93 14.59 -5.83 -6.16
N PRO A 94 13.56 -6.69 -6.18
CA PRO A 94 13.18 -7.42 -7.38
C PRO A 94 12.56 -6.53 -8.47
N SER A 95 12.07 -5.35 -8.09
CA SER A 95 11.54 -4.33 -9.01
C SER A 95 11.60 -2.94 -8.36
N ASN A 96 11.03 -1.92 -9.02
CA ASN A 96 10.77 -0.60 -8.45
C ASN A 96 9.28 -0.38 -8.10
N LEU A 97 8.49 -1.45 -7.96
CA LEU A 97 7.09 -1.40 -7.55
C LEU A 97 6.98 -1.48 -6.03
N ALA A 98 6.68 -0.34 -5.41
CA ALA A 98 6.49 -0.23 -3.97
C ALA A 98 5.02 -0.50 -3.58
N VAL A 99 4.82 -1.27 -2.51
CA VAL A 99 3.52 -1.43 -1.86
C VAL A 99 3.18 -0.15 -1.12
N ILE A 100 1.97 0.38 -1.38
CA ILE A 100 1.43 1.55 -0.67
C ILE A 100 0.32 1.12 0.29
N GLY A 101 -0.03 1.99 1.24
CA GLY A 101 -0.90 1.73 2.38
C GLY A 101 -2.39 1.55 2.05
N ARG A 102 -2.70 0.82 0.98
CA ARG A 102 -4.05 0.42 0.57
C ARG A 102 -4.03 -1.08 0.28
N TYR A 103 -4.87 -1.80 1.00
CA TYR A 103 -5.00 -3.24 0.88
C TYR A 103 -6.48 -3.62 0.89
N VAL A 104 -6.85 -4.65 0.14
CA VAL A 104 -8.12 -5.38 0.29
C VAL A 104 -7.76 -6.82 0.53
N LEU A 105 -7.87 -7.28 1.77
CA LEU A 105 -7.30 -8.53 2.24
C LEU A 105 -8.35 -9.63 2.32
N HIS A 106 -7.94 -10.84 1.94
CA HIS A 106 -8.70 -12.05 2.23
C HIS A 106 -8.51 -12.44 3.71
N PRO A 107 -9.56 -12.90 4.43
CA PRO A 107 -9.49 -13.23 5.87
C PRO A 107 -8.47 -14.31 6.24
N ALA A 108 -8.05 -15.14 5.29
CA ALA A 108 -6.95 -16.11 5.47
C ALA A 108 -5.65 -15.46 5.98
N VAL A 109 -5.45 -14.16 5.75
CA VAL A 109 -4.31 -13.40 6.27
C VAL A 109 -4.21 -13.48 7.80
N PHE A 110 -5.33 -13.58 8.52
CA PHE A 110 -5.30 -13.66 9.98
C PHE A 110 -4.59 -14.94 10.47
N GLY A 111 -4.93 -16.09 9.88
CA GLY A 111 -4.27 -17.37 10.23
C GLY A 111 -2.78 -17.38 9.87
N VAL A 112 -2.40 -16.68 8.79
CA VAL A 112 -0.98 -16.49 8.45
C VAL A 112 -0.29 -15.58 9.48
N LEU A 113 -0.91 -14.46 9.83
CA LEU A 113 -0.38 -13.49 10.79
C LEU A 113 -0.18 -14.08 12.18
N GLU A 114 -1.06 -14.97 12.64
CA GLU A 114 -0.90 -15.70 13.92
C GLU A 114 0.41 -16.49 14.00
N ASN A 115 0.89 -16.97 12.85
CA ASN A 115 2.09 -17.80 12.73
C ASN A 115 3.28 -17.02 12.17
N THR A 116 3.12 -15.74 11.84
CA THR A 116 4.17 -14.91 11.25
C THR A 116 5.14 -14.46 12.36
N PRO A 117 6.42 -14.87 12.32
CA PRO A 117 7.39 -14.44 13.32
C PRO A 117 7.74 -12.95 13.15
N PRO A 118 8.26 -12.28 14.19
CA PRO A 118 8.81 -10.94 14.04
C PRO A 118 9.96 -10.92 13.02
N GLY A 119 9.88 -10.01 12.06
CA GLY A 119 10.85 -9.83 11.00
C GLY A 119 11.66 -8.53 11.18
N ARG A 120 11.63 -7.68 10.16
CA ARG A 120 12.33 -6.38 10.16
C ARG A 120 11.91 -5.55 11.38
N GLY A 121 12.88 -5.02 12.12
CA GLY A 121 12.62 -4.17 13.29
C GLY A 121 12.07 -4.92 14.51
N ASN A 122 12.13 -6.27 14.53
CA ASN A 122 11.51 -7.10 15.57
C ASN A 122 9.98 -6.91 15.64
N GLU A 123 9.36 -6.67 14.48
CA GLU A 123 7.94 -6.43 14.30
C GLU A 123 7.31 -7.48 13.40
N ILE A 124 6.03 -7.81 13.63
CA ILE A 124 5.24 -8.67 12.74
C ILE A 124 4.85 -7.82 11.52
N GLN A 125 5.39 -8.18 10.35
CA GLN A 125 5.17 -7.45 9.12
C GLN A 125 4.00 -8.04 8.33
N LEU A 126 3.13 -7.17 7.82
CA LEU A 126 2.04 -7.59 6.93
C LEU A 126 2.59 -8.13 5.59
N THR A 127 3.70 -7.56 5.11
CA THR A 127 4.39 -7.97 3.88
C THR A 127 4.82 -9.44 3.93
N ASP A 128 5.34 -9.90 5.07
CA ASP A 128 5.77 -11.31 5.24
C ASP A 128 4.58 -12.28 5.20
N ALA A 129 3.43 -11.87 5.78
CA ALA A 129 2.19 -12.65 5.70
C ALA A 129 1.64 -12.69 4.26
N LEU A 130 1.68 -11.57 3.54
CA LEU A 130 1.27 -11.50 2.14
C LEU A 130 2.19 -12.32 1.23
N GLN A 131 3.50 -12.34 1.49
CA GLN A 131 4.44 -13.23 0.80
C GLN A 131 4.04 -14.70 0.97
N THR A 132 3.66 -15.10 2.19
CA THR A 132 3.18 -16.46 2.46
C THR A 132 1.89 -16.78 1.69
N LEU A 133 0.95 -15.84 1.64
CA LEU A 133 -0.29 -16.01 0.85
C LEU A 133 -0.02 -16.05 -0.67
N ALA A 134 0.95 -15.26 -1.16
CA ALA A 134 1.31 -15.22 -2.57
C ALA A 134 1.89 -16.56 -3.06
N ALA A 135 2.72 -17.19 -2.22
CA ALA A 135 3.35 -18.49 -2.50
C ALA A 135 2.48 -19.71 -2.13
N GLY A 136 1.38 -19.50 -1.42
CA GLY A 136 0.51 -20.58 -0.94
C GLY A 136 -0.44 -21.14 -2.00
N GLU A 137 -1.14 -22.20 -1.61
CA GLU A 137 -2.19 -22.86 -2.40
C GLU A 137 -3.48 -22.97 -1.57
N GLY A 138 -4.63 -22.93 -2.25
CA GLY A 138 -5.94 -23.08 -1.63
C GLY A 138 -6.74 -21.77 -1.54
N ASN A 139 -7.79 -21.79 -0.69
CA ASN A 139 -8.70 -20.66 -0.57
C ASN A 139 -8.03 -19.45 0.09
N GLY A 140 -8.13 -18.28 -0.55
CA GLY A 140 -7.46 -17.06 -0.08
C GLY A 140 -5.98 -16.97 -0.40
N SER A 141 -5.41 -17.97 -1.06
CA SER A 141 -4.07 -17.90 -1.62
C SER A 141 -4.04 -17.08 -2.90
N GLY A 142 -2.88 -16.51 -3.21
CA GLY A 142 -2.69 -15.55 -4.27
C GLY A 142 -2.83 -14.11 -3.78
N VAL A 143 -1.90 -13.28 -4.25
CA VAL A 143 -1.90 -11.84 -4.04
C VAL A 143 -1.87 -11.17 -5.40
N TYR A 144 -2.67 -10.13 -5.56
CA TYR A 144 -2.80 -9.36 -6.78
C TYR A 144 -2.48 -7.90 -6.53
N GLY A 145 -1.99 -7.21 -7.54
CA GLY A 145 -1.59 -5.81 -7.48
C GLY A 145 -2.43 -4.94 -8.40
N VAL A 146 -2.81 -3.76 -7.93
CA VAL A 146 -3.25 -2.66 -8.81
C VAL A 146 -2.13 -1.65 -8.89
N VAL A 147 -1.55 -1.45 -10.09
CA VAL A 147 -0.47 -0.47 -10.31
C VAL A 147 -1.09 0.92 -10.46
N PHE A 148 -1.07 1.66 -9.36
CA PHE A 148 -1.63 2.99 -9.25
C PHE A 148 -0.73 4.03 -9.90
N LYS A 149 -1.33 4.84 -10.80
CA LYS A 149 -0.65 5.94 -11.51
C LYS A 149 -1.18 7.32 -11.11
N GLY A 150 -2.11 7.35 -10.15
CA GLY A 150 -2.72 8.57 -9.68
C GLY A 150 -1.90 9.27 -8.63
N ARG A 151 -2.48 10.32 -8.03
CA ARG A 151 -1.79 11.16 -7.06
C ARG A 151 -1.88 10.59 -5.63
N ARG A 152 -0.72 10.29 -5.06
CA ARG A 152 -0.53 9.87 -3.66
C ARG A 152 0.29 10.92 -2.92
N TYR A 153 -0.06 11.15 -1.66
CA TYR A 153 0.74 11.93 -0.72
C TYR A 153 1.15 11.06 0.46
N ASP A 154 2.46 10.87 0.62
CA ASP A 154 3.05 10.27 1.80
C ASP A 154 3.19 11.36 2.88
N THR A 155 2.42 11.23 3.96
CA THR A 155 2.45 12.17 5.09
C THR A 155 3.24 11.66 6.30
N GLY A 156 3.88 10.49 6.17
CA GLY A 156 4.79 9.95 7.18
C GLY A 156 6.14 10.68 7.21
N ASP A 157 6.61 11.19 6.07
CA ASP A 157 7.76 12.09 6.00
C ASP A 157 7.37 13.57 6.21
N LYS A 158 8.15 14.29 7.02
CA LYS A 158 7.85 15.67 7.39
C LYS A 158 7.84 16.63 6.20
N LEU A 159 8.77 16.47 5.26
CA LEU A 159 8.85 17.35 4.10
C LEU A 159 7.74 17.01 3.10
N SER A 160 7.49 15.72 2.87
CA SER A 160 6.38 15.25 2.03
C SER A 160 5.02 15.68 2.59
N TYR A 161 4.83 15.65 3.91
CA TYR A 161 3.64 16.21 4.57
C TYR A 161 3.45 17.70 4.26
N LEU A 162 4.49 18.53 4.42
CA LEU A 162 4.39 19.96 4.13
C LEU A 162 4.07 20.22 2.64
N LYS A 163 4.71 19.45 1.73
CA LYS A 163 4.40 19.51 0.30
C LYS A 163 2.94 19.13 0.02
N ALA A 164 2.42 18.10 0.68
CA ALA A 164 1.03 17.68 0.56
C ALA A 164 0.06 18.78 1.00
N VAL A 165 0.29 19.35 2.19
CA VAL A 165 -0.53 20.45 2.73
C VAL A 165 -0.54 21.63 1.77
N ILE A 166 0.64 22.07 1.30
CA ILE A 166 0.76 23.20 0.37
C ILE A 166 0.04 22.90 -0.94
N THR A 167 0.24 21.70 -1.50
CA THR A 167 -0.38 21.30 -2.78
C THR A 167 -1.90 21.34 -2.66
N LEU A 168 -2.46 20.64 -1.67
CA LEU A 168 -3.90 20.58 -1.44
C LEU A 168 -4.50 21.95 -1.13
N ALA A 169 -3.81 22.78 -0.34
CA ALA A 169 -4.25 24.14 -0.04
C ALA A 169 -4.27 25.03 -1.29
N SER A 170 -3.26 24.89 -2.17
CA SER A 170 -3.16 25.67 -3.40
C SER A 170 -4.27 25.35 -4.42
N GLU A 171 -4.95 24.22 -4.26
CA GLU A 171 -6.03 23.76 -5.14
C GLU A 171 -7.42 24.15 -4.63
N ARG A 172 -7.51 24.73 -3.42
CA ARG A 172 -8.80 25.17 -2.87
C ARG A 172 -9.32 26.39 -3.62
N VAL A 173 -10.59 26.31 -4.06
CA VAL A 173 -11.28 27.40 -4.78
C VAL A 173 -11.33 28.69 -3.95
N GLU A 174 -11.47 28.57 -2.63
CA GLU A 174 -11.66 29.70 -1.72
C GLU A 174 -10.41 30.58 -1.56
N PHE A 175 -9.20 30.01 -1.61
CA PHE A 175 -7.96 30.73 -1.27
C PHE A 175 -6.70 30.27 -2.04
N GLY A 176 -6.83 29.31 -2.95
CA GLY A 176 -5.69 28.68 -3.62
C GLY A 176 -4.88 29.63 -4.49
N GLU A 177 -5.55 30.52 -5.23
CA GLU A 177 -4.89 31.52 -6.08
C GLU A 177 -4.15 32.60 -5.27
N ASP A 178 -4.73 33.04 -4.15
CA ASP A 178 -4.07 33.96 -3.23
C ASP A 178 -2.83 33.31 -2.58
N LEU A 179 -2.94 32.05 -2.18
CA LEU A 179 -1.83 31.27 -1.63
C LEU A 179 -0.69 31.13 -2.65
N LYS A 180 -0.99 30.75 -3.90
CA LYS A 180 0.02 30.65 -4.98
C LYS A 180 0.72 31.98 -5.22
N SER A 181 -0.03 33.08 -5.20
CA SER A 181 0.50 34.43 -5.39
C SER A 181 1.45 34.83 -4.25
N TRP A 182 1.07 34.57 -3.00
CA TRP A 182 1.93 34.78 -1.84
C TRP A 182 3.20 33.93 -1.87
N MET A 183 3.08 32.64 -2.22
CA MET A 183 4.24 31.72 -2.29
C MET A 183 5.28 32.18 -3.32
N LYS A 184 4.84 32.67 -4.49
CA LYS A 184 5.76 33.23 -5.51
C LYS A 184 6.55 34.42 -4.96
N ALA A 185 5.93 35.24 -4.11
CA ALA A 185 6.62 36.37 -3.47
C ALA A 185 7.53 35.93 -2.31
N PHE A 186 7.19 34.86 -1.59
CA PHE A 186 7.97 34.33 -0.47
C PHE A 186 9.26 33.61 -0.90
N VAL A 187 9.24 32.92 -2.05
CA VAL A 187 10.38 32.15 -2.56
C VAL A 187 11.39 33.04 -3.29
N ASN A 188 10.97 34.22 -3.76
CA ASN A 188 11.83 35.23 -4.37
C ASN A 188 12.58 36.04 -3.30
#